data_AF-A0A957KVR7-F1
#
_entry.id   AF-A0A957KVR7-F1
#
_cell.length_a   1.000
_cell.length_b   1.000
_cell.length_c   1.000
_cell.angle_alpha   90.00
_cell.angle_beta   90.00
_cell.angle_gamma   90.00
#
_symmetry.space_group_name_H-M   'P 1'
#
loop_
_entity.id
_entity.type
_entity.pdbx_description
1 polymer ?
#
loop_
_entity_poly.entity_id
_entity_poly.type
_entity_poly.pdbx_seq_one_letter_code
_entity_poly.pdbx_strand_id
1 'polypeptide(L)' 'MPDTEHAHHAFLRQTTLPDGTPIRIRRIRADGAAELQRAFHQLSPGARNQRFLARKDRLTAEELDFLTHADGRDHLAL' A
#
# COMPACT_ATOMS: atom_id res chain seq x y z
N MET A 1 -0.39 -27.82 13.89
CA MET A 1 -0.69 -26.40 13.61
C MET A 1 -0.44 -26.20 12.13
N PRO A 2 -1.41 -25.86 11.26
CA PRO A 2 -1.09 -25.69 9.85
C PRO A 2 -0.26 -24.42 9.67
N ASP A 3 0.82 -24.58 8.92
CA ASP A 3 1.87 -23.59 8.67
C ASP A 3 1.34 -22.23 8.22
N THR A 4 1.75 -21.21 8.97
CA THR A 4 1.56 -19.79 8.66
C THR A 4 2.17 -19.37 7.31
N GLU A 5 3.03 -20.20 6.71
CA GLU A 5 3.70 -19.96 5.42
C GLU A 5 2.77 -20.03 4.20
N HIS A 6 1.67 -20.79 4.24
CA HIS A 6 0.81 -20.96 3.05
C HIS A 6 0.03 -19.70 2.64
N ALA A 7 -0.17 -18.73 3.56
CA ALA A 7 -0.98 -17.54 3.30
C ALA A 7 -0.18 -16.32 2.78
N HIS A 8 1.15 -16.39 2.76
CA HIS A 8 2.00 -15.23 2.47
C HIS A 8 2.24 -15.00 0.96
N HIS A 9 2.05 -16.02 0.12
CA HIS A 9 2.46 -16.00 -1.29
C HIS A 9 1.35 -15.69 -2.32
N ALA A 10 0.06 -15.76 -1.96
CA ALA A 10 -1.02 -15.94 -2.95
C ALA A 10 -1.82 -14.68 -3.35
N PHE A 11 -1.35 -13.47 -3.08
CA PHE A 11 -2.06 -12.24 -3.48
C PHE A 11 -1.26 -11.43 -4.49
N LEU A 12 -0.92 -12.06 -5.60
CA LEU A 12 -0.46 -11.39 -6.81
C LEU A 12 -1.53 -11.60 -7.88
N ARG A 13 -2.09 -10.52 -8.41
CA ARG A 13 -3.08 -10.55 -9.48
C ARG A 13 -2.68 -9.59 -10.59
N GLN A 14 -2.64 -10.06 -11.82
CA GLN A 14 -2.55 -9.21 -13.00
C GLN A 14 -3.96 -9.00 -13.57
N THR A 15 -4.27 -7.78 -13.97
CA THR A 15 -5.55 -7.42 -14.59
C THR A 15 -5.37 -6.16 -15.41
N THR A 16 -6.40 -5.80 -16.18
CA THR A 16 -6.41 -4.57 -16.97
C THR A 16 -7.46 -3.61 -16.41
N LEU A 17 -7.17 -2.31 -16.40
CA LEU A 17 -8.14 -1.25 -16.13
C LEU A 17 -9.13 -1.11 -17.30
N PRO A 18 -10.29 -0.46 -17.11
CA PRO A 18 -11.27 -0.27 -18.19
C PRO A 18 -10.72 0.45 -19.43
N ASP A 19 -9.68 1.27 -19.27
CA ASP A 19 -9.00 1.99 -20.35
C ASP A 19 -7.95 1.14 -21.09
N GLY A 20 -7.79 -0.13 -20.73
CA GLY A 20 -6.80 -1.03 -21.32
C GLY A 20 -5.43 -1.02 -20.63
N THR A 21 -5.23 -0.20 -19.59
CA THR A 21 -3.94 -0.15 -18.87
C THR A 21 -3.70 -1.43 -18.07
N PRO A 22 -2.60 -2.17 -18.31
CA PRO A 22 -2.28 -3.36 -17.52
C PRO A 22 -1.78 -2.97 -16.13
N ILE A 23 -2.33 -3.62 -15.11
CA ILE A 23 -1.95 -3.39 -13.71
C ILE A 23 -1.64 -4.70 -12.98
N ARG A 24 -0.84 -4.56 -11.92
CA ARG A 24 -0.48 -5.63 -11.01
C ARG A 24 -0.90 -5.25 -9.61
N ILE A 25 -1.79 -6.04 -9.04
CA ILE A 25 -2.27 -5.92 -7.67
C ILE A 25 -1.46 -6.89 -6.81
N ARG A 26 -0.85 -6.36 -5.75
CA ARG A 26 -0.04 -7.13 -4.82
C ARG A 26 -0.21 -6.61 -3.39
N ARG A 27 0.12 -7.44 -2.39
CA ARG A 27 0.26 -6.95 -1.01
C ARG A 27 1.37 -5.91 -0.92
N ILE A 28 1.14 -4.88 -0.09
CA ILE A 28 2.18 -3.97 0.35
C ILE A 28 3.13 -4.75 1.27
N ARG A 29 4.42 -4.46 1.19
CA ARG A 29 5.51 -5.10 1.94
C ARG A 29 6.43 -4.02 2.51
N ALA A 30 7.16 -4.34 3.57
CA ALA A 30 8.10 -3.45 4.25
C ALA A 30 9.12 -2.78 3.31
N ASP A 31 9.61 -3.52 2.32
CA ASP A 31 10.55 -3.04 1.30
C ASP A 31 9.92 -2.04 0.31
N GLY A 32 8.60 -1.87 0.35
CA GLY A 32 7.83 -0.98 -0.53
C GLY A 32 7.76 0.48 -0.09
N ALA A 33 8.37 0.86 1.04
CA ALA A 33 8.25 2.23 1.58
C ALA A 33 8.63 3.33 0.58
N ALA A 34 9.71 3.13 -0.18
CA ALA A 34 10.15 4.09 -1.19
C ALA A 34 9.16 4.19 -2.37
N GLU A 35 8.57 3.08 -2.81
CA GLU A 35 7.56 3.05 -3.86
C GLU A 35 6.28 3.74 -3.40
N LEU A 36 5.86 3.52 -2.14
CA LEU A 36 4.69 4.15 -1.55
C LEU A 36 4.86 5.68 -1.43
N GLN A 37 6.02 6.15 -0.96
CA GLN A 37 6.32 7.59 -0.90
C GLN A 37 6.27 8.24 -2.29
N ARG A 38 6.80 7.55 -3.32
CA ARG A 38 6.74 8.03 -4.72
C ARG A 38 5.30 8.07 -5.26
N ALA A 39 4.49 7.06 -4.96
CA ALA A 39 3.09 7.03 -5.36
C ALA A 39 2.29 8.15 -4.66
N PHE A 40 2.55 8.38 -3.36
CA PHE A 40 1.96 9.48 -2.60
C PHE A 40 2.24 10.85 -3.25
N HIS A 41 3.46 11.07 -3.74
CA HIS A 41 3.80 12.31 -4.43
C HIS A 41 3.09 12.52 -5.77
N GLN A 42 2.56 11.46 -6.39
CA GLN A 42 1.76 11.57 -7.62
C GLN A 42 0.29 11.90 -7.34
N LEU A 43 -0.17 11.74 -6.10
CA LEU A 43 -1.52 12.15 -5.71
C LEU A 43 -1.65 13.67 -5.73
N SER A 44 -2.82 14.15 -6.16
CA SER A 44 -3.17 15.57 -6.06
C SER A 44 -3.25 16.00 -4.59
N PRO A 45 -3.04 17.30 -4.27
CA PRO A 45 -3.20 17.80 -2.91
C PRO A 45 -4.58 17.49 -2.30
N GLY A 46 -5.64 17.54 -3.14
CA GLY A 46 -7.01 17.19 -2.73
C GLY A 46 -7.14 15.72 -2.32
N ALA A 47 -6.59 14.79 -3.10
CA ALA A 47 -6.61 13.37 -2.79
C ALA A 47 -5.83 13.04 -1.50
N ARG A 48 -4.69 13.71 -1.29
CA ARG A 48 -3.91 13.58 -0.04
C ARG A 48 -4.73 14.07 1.16
N ASN A 49 -5.38 15.23 1.03
CA ASN A 49 -6.22 15.76 2.10
C ASN A 49 -7.43 14.87 2.40
N GLN A 50 -8.05 14.27 1.39
CA GLN A 50 -9.16 13.33 1.61
C GLN A 50 -8.72 12.06 2.34
N ARG A 51 -7.54 11.52 2.01
CA ARG A 51 -7.01 10.29 2.62
C ARG A 51 -6.56 10.48 4.07
N PHE A 52 -5.92 11.62 4.36
CA PHE A 52 -5.25 11.87 5.65
C PHE A 52 -5.94 12.94 6.49
N LEU A 53 -7.02 13.55 5.99
CA LEU A 53 -7.75 14.65 6.63
C LEU A 53 -6.84 15.82 7.04
N ALA A 54 -5.72 15.97 6.34
CA ALA A 54 -4.69 16.96 6.60
C ALA A 54 -3.94 17.32 5.33
N ARG A 55 -3.43 18.56 5.28
CA ARG A 55 -2.48 19.00 4.25
C ARG A 55 -1.14 18.35 4.51
N LYS A 56 -0.80 17.35 3.70
CA LYS A 56 0.39 16.52 3.87
C LYS A 56 1.20 16.47 2.58
N ASP A 57 2.48 16.84 2.69
CA ASP A 57 3.39 16.91 1.53
C ASP A 57 4.27 15.65 1.38
N ARG A 58 4.46 14.91 2.47
CA ARG A 58 5.18 13.62 2.51
C ARG A 58 4.64 12.73 3.64
N LEU A 59 4.83 11.42 3.55
CA LEU A 59 4.59 10.51 4.68
C LEU A 59 5.77 10.60 5.64
N THR A 60 5.52 10.46 6.94
CA THR A 60 6.58 10.33 7.95
C THR A 60 7.17 8.91 7.89
N ALA A 61 8.32 8.71 8.53
CA ALA A 61 8.91 7.38 8.66
C ALA A 61 7.97 6.41 9.39
N GLU A 62 7.32 6.87 10.47
CA GLU A 62 6.35 6.07 11.24
C GLU A 62 5.12 5.69 10.42
N GLU A 63 4.62 6.59 9.57
CA GLU A 63 3.49 6.27 8.70
C GLU A 63 3.87 5.31 7.57
N LEU A 64 5.08 5.45 7.02
CA LEU A 64 5.58 4.49 6.05
C LEU A 64 5.74 3.11 6.70
N ASP A 65 6.27 3.05 7.91
CA ASP A 65 6.40 1.82 8.69
C ASP A 65 5.01 1.18 8.92
N PHE A 66 4.07 1.97 9.44
CA PHE A 66 2.68 1.56 9.65
C PHE A 66 2.03 1.04 8.35
N LEU A 67 2.10 1.78 7.25
CA LEU A 67 1.43 1.40 6.00
C LEU A 67 2.09 0.19 5.31
N THR A 68 3.35 -0.14 5.62
CA THR A 68 4.10 -1.20 4.92
C THR A 68 4.29 -2.49 5.72
N HIS A 69 4.11 -2.45 7.04
CA HIS A 69 4.21 -3.62 7.94
C HIS A 69 2.85 -4.20 8.34
N ALA A 70 1.77 -3.88 7.62
CA ALA A 70 0.46 -4.46 7.86
C ALA A 70 0.46 -5.98 7.56
N ASP A 71 0.22 -6.80 8.58
CA ASP A 71 0.27 -8.26 8.49
C ASP A 71 -1.10 -8.90 8.20
N GLY A 72 -2.19 -8.16 8.39
CA GLY A 72 -3.55 -8.65 8.20
C GLY A 72 -4.16 -9.34 9.42
N ARG A 73 -3.48 -9.36 10.56
CA ARG A 73 -3.95 -9.98 11.81
C ARG A 73 -3.94 -8.99 12.97
N ASP A 74 -2.74 -8.59 13.40
CA ASP A 74 -2.54 -7.69 14.53
C ASP A 74 -2.37 -6.25 14.06
N HIS A 75 -2.00 -6.08 12.78
CA HIS A 75 -1.80 -4.79 12.15
C HIS A 75 -2.56 -4.69 10.83
N LEU A 76 -3.60 -3.86 10.84
CA LEU A 76 -4.40 -3.50 9.69
C LEU A 76 -4.19 -2.03 9.33
N ALA A 77 -3.92 -1.76 8.06
CA ALA A 77 -3.84 -0.42 7.49
C ALA A 77 -4.87 -0.29 6.35
N LEU A 78 -5.88 0.57 6.54
CA LEU A 78 -7.02 0.77 5.62
C LEU A 78 -7.13 2.23 5.17
#